data_AF-A0A414BHN1-F1
#
_entry.id   AF-A0A414BHN1-F1
#
_cell.length_a   1.000
_cell.length_b   1.000
_cell.length_c   1.000
_cell.angle_alpha   90.00
_cell.angle_beta   90.00
_cell.angle_gamma   90.00
#
_symmetry.space_group_name_H-M   'P 1'
#
loop_
_entity.id
_entity.type
_entity.pdbx_description
1 polymer ?
#
loop_
_entity_poly.entity_id
_entity_poly.type
_entity_poly.pdbx_seq_one_letter_code
_entity_poly.pdbx_strand_id
1 'polypeptide(L)'
;MEKKKIANNIWQVALSLFLGGAILYWMYRGFDFKQVEEVLLHKMSWTWMLLSFPFGISAQLFRGWRWKQALEPIGEKARSSVSINSIFLSYALSLVIPRSGEFARCAVLKRWDGVSFPKALGTVVTERAIDSLLVLLIAGLVFLMQIPVFLNFFDKTGTSMDSILGNFTATGYLVTAICGIAVLFLAHMLLKKLAIYNKVKATLSGLWQGVISLKGVRNVPLYIAFTLGIWLSYFLHYYLTFQCFESTSHLNLMCGLVTFIVGSIAVIVPTPNGAGPWHFAVKTMLILYGIQQNDALYFVLIVHSVQTLLVILLGIYGWIALAFTKKHNIQKQKEH
;
A
#
# COMPACT_ATOMS: atom_id res chain seq x y z
N MET A 1 28.85 13.84 11.48
CA MET A 1 28.15 12.90 10.57
C MET A 1 26.73 12.58 11.04
N GLU A 2 26.49 12.33 12.34
CA GLU A 2 25.16 12.06 12.90
C GLU A 2 24.17 13.23 12.81
N LYS A 3 24.58 14.47 13.13
CA LYS A 3 23.70 15.65 13.02
C LYS A 3 23.12 15.86 11.61
N LYS A 4 23.92 15.58 10.56
CA LYS A 4 23.48 15.67 9.15
C LYS A 4 22.47 14.57 8.80
N LYS A 5 22.62 13.38 9.39
CA LYS A 5 21.69 12.25 9.23
C LYS A 5 20.36 12.51 9.94
N ILE A 6 20.41 13.07 11.15
CA ILE A 6 19.22 13.48 11.92
C ILE A 6 18.47 14.60 11.19
N ALA A 7 19.18 15.64 10.72
CA ALA A 7 18.57 16.73 9.96
C ALA A 7 17.90 16.24 8.67
N ASN A 8 18.54 15.32 7.94
CA ASN A 8 17.94 14.72 6.74
C ASN A 8 16.68 13.89 7.06
N ASN A 9 16.68 13.15 8.16
CA ASN A 9 15.50 12.40 8.61
C ASN A 9 14.35 13.33 9.02
N ILE A 10 14.63 14.40 9.77
CA ILE A 10 13.63 15.40 10.16
C ILE A 10 13.05 16.07 8.91
N TRP A 11 13.90 16.46 7.96
CA TRP A 11 13.46 17.05 6.69
C TRP A 11 12.56 16.11 5.89
N GLN A 12 12.92 14.83 5.79
CA GLN A 12 12.10 13.83 5.13
C GLN A 12 10.73 13.67 5.80
N VAL A 13 10.68 13.59 7.12
CA VAL A 13 9.41 13.50 7.87
C VAL A 13 8.58 14.77 7.69
N ALA A 14 9.20 15.95 7.79
CA ALA A 14 8.52 17.23 7.62
C ALA A 14 7.93 17.36 6.20
N LEU A 15 8.69 17.01 5.17
CA LEU A 15 8.23 17.01 3.78
C LEU A 15 7.06 16.03 3.58
N SER A 16 7.17 14.82 4.13
CA SER A 16 6.11 13.81 4.10
C SER A 16 4.81 14.29 4.75
N LEU A 17 4.90 14.91 5.93
CA LEU A 17 3.75 15.46 6.65
C LEU A 17 3.16 16.67 5.92
N PHE A 18 4.01 17.56 5.40
CA PHE A 18 3.59 18.71 4.62
C PHE A 18 2.83 18.29 3.36
N LEU A 19 3.35 17.33 2.59
CA LEU A 19 2.70 16.83 1.38
C LEU A 19 1.33 16.21 1.69
N GLY A 20 1.26 15.31 2.69
CA GLY A 20 0.00 14.69 3.09
C GLY A 20 -1.00 15.74 3.59
N GLY A 21 -0.56 16.64 4.47
CA GLY A 21 -1.37 17.72 5.04
C GLY A 21 -1.87 18.72 4.00
N ALA A 22 -1.03 19.12 3.03
CA ALA A 22 -1.41 20.02 1.95
C ALA A 22 -2.48 19.42 1.04
N ILE A 23 -2.34 18.13 0.69
CA ILE A 23 -3.34 17.42 -0.11
C ILE A 23 -4.66 17.32 0.67
N LEU A 24 -4.63 16.91 1.93
CA LEU A 24 -5.83 16.82 2.77
C LEU A 24 -6.49 18.19 2.93
N TYR A 25 -5.74 19.24 3.24
CA TYR A 25 -6.28 20.59 3.37
C TYR A 25 -6.97 21.04 2.09
N TRP A 26 -6.33 20.85 0.93
CA TRP A 26 -6.94 21.20 -0.35
C TRP A 26 -8.20 20.37 -0.65
N MET A 27 -8.17 19.07 -0.34
CA MET A 27 -9.29 18.16 -0.58
C MET A 27 -10.52 18.45 0.27
N TYR A 28 -10.33 18.83 1.54
CA TYR A 28 -11.40 19.08 2.51
C TYR A 28 -11.68 20.56 2.72
N ARG A 29 -11.14 21.45 1.89
CA ARG A 29 -11.45 22.87 1.95
C ARG A 29 -12.92 23.08 1.61
N GLY A 30 -13.68 23.64 2.56
CA GLY A 30 -15.12 23.83 2.41
C GLY A 30 -15.94 22.56 2.62
N PHE A 31 -15.34 21.48 3.13
CA PHE A 31 -16.06 20.28 3.53
C PHE A 31 -16.74 20.49 4.89
N ASP A 32 -18.02 20.14 4.99
CA ASP A 32 -18.79 20.29 6.22
C ASP A 32 -18.53 19.12 7.19
N PHE A 33 -17.57 19.31 8.07
CA PHE A 33 -17.22 18.30 9.08
C PHE A 33 -18.35 18.03 10.08
N LYS A 34 -19.33 18.93 10.26
CA LYS A 34 -20.45 18.70 11.19
C LYS A 34 -21.34 17.53 10.75
N GLN A 35 -21.47 17.35 9.44
CA GLN A 35 -22.26 16.25 8.86
C GLN A 35 -21.55 14.89 8.97
N VAL A 36 -20.27 14.83 9.30
CA VAL A 36 -19.55 13.55 9.48
C VAL A 36 -20.16 12.74 10.61
N GLU A 37 -20.59 13.39 11.70
CA GLU A 37 -21.28 12.74 12.81
C GLU A 37 -22.61 12.11 12.36
N GLU A 38 -23.42 12.86 11.60
CA GLU A 38 -24.67 12.36 11.04
C GLU A 38 -24.43 11.15 10.12
N VAL A 39 -23.40 11.22 9.27
CA VAL A 39 -23.05 10.10 8.38
C VAL A 39 -22.63 8.87 9.19
N LEU A 40 -21.78 9.03 10.21
CA LEU A 40 -21.31 7.94 11.06
C LEU A 40 -22.42 7.28 11.88
N LEU A 41 -23.36 8.07 12.40
CA LEU A 41 -24.41 7.58 13.30
C LEU A 41 -25.65 7.07 12.55
N HIS A 42 -25.97 7.65 11.39
CA HIS A 42 -27.26 7.42 10.74
C HIS A 42 -27.19 6.91 9.29
N LYS A 43 -26.11 7.19 8.55
CA LYS A 43 -26.03 6.81 7.12
C LYS A 43 -25.06 5.66 6.84
N MET A 44 -24.16 5.38 7.79
CA MET A 44 -23.17 4.32 7.67
C MET A 44 -23.68 3.00 8.29
N SER A 45 -23.59 1.92 7.53
CA SER A 45 -23.80 0.58 8.06
C SER A 45 -22.56 0.05 8.78
N TRP A 46 -22.59 0.08 10.11
CA TRP A 46 -21.53 -0.50 10.95
C TRP A 46 -21.38 -2.01 10.79
N THR A 47 -22.45 -2.72 10.42
CA THR A 47 -22.41 -4.17 10.19
C THR A 47 -21.39 -4.51 9.11
N TRP A 48 -21.45 -3.85 7.96
CA TRP A 48 -20.50 -4.09 6.86
C TRP A 48 -19.08 -3.67 7.23
N MET A 49 -18.92 -2.58 7.99
CA MET A 49 -17.62 -2.16 8.48
C MET A 49 -17.00 -3.21 9.41
N LEU A 50 -17.75 -3.73 10.38
CA LEU A 50 -17.30 -4.77 11.30
C LEU A 50 -17.03 -6.09 10.58
N LEU A 51 -17.84 -6.47 9.59
CA LEU A 51 -17.60 -7.64 8.74
C LEU A 51 -16.31 -7.51 7.91
N SER A 52 -15.84 -6.29 7.64
CA SER A 52 -14.56 -6.07 6.96
C SER A 52 -13.34 -6.32 7.87
N PHE A 53 -13.48 -6.15 9.20
CA PHE A 53 -12.34 -6.19 10.13
C PHE A 53 -11.61 -7.54 10.18
N PRO A 54 -12.29 -8.71 10.18
CA PRO A 54 -11.60 -10.00 10.10
C PRO A 54 -10.60 -10.09 8.95
N PHE A 55 -10.90 -9.49 7.79
CA PHE A 55 -9.99 -9.46 6.64
C PHE A 55 -8.80 -8.51 6.86
N GLY A 56 -9.02 -7.35 7.49
CA GLY A 56 -7.93 -6.45 7.87
C GLY A 56 -6.94 -7.11 8.86
N ILE A 57 -7.49 -7.88 9.82
CA ILE A 57 -6.71 -8.63 10.81
C ILE A 57 -5.99 -9.82 10.15
N SER A 58 -6.70 -10.63 9.36
CA SER A 58 -6.14 -11.82 8.71
C SER A 58 -4.98 -11.48 7.78
N ALA A 59 -5.05 -10.35 7.05
CA ALA A 59 -3.95 -9.88 6.23
C ALA A 59 -2.65 -9.73 7.03
N GLN A 60 -2.73 -9.21 8.25
CA GLN A 60 -1.57 -9.05 9.14
C GLN A 60 -1.13 -10.37 9.78
N LEU A 61 -2.08 -11.28 10.11
CA LEU A 61 -1.75 -12.63 10.57
C LEU A 61 -0.99 -13.42 9.51
N PHE A 62 -1.47 -13.43 8.27
CA PHE A 62 -0.82 -14.07 7.14
C PHE A 62 0.59 -13.49 6.90
N ARG A 63 0.77 -12.17 7.04
CA ARG A 63 2.11 -11.54 7.01
C ARG A 63 3.03 -12.12 8.10
N GLY A 64 2.55 -12.23 9.33
CA GLY A 64 3.35 -12.79 10.43
C GLY A 64 3.75 -14.26 10.21
N TRP A 65 2.83 -15.09 9.72
CA TRP A 65 3.12 -16.50 9.42
C TRP A 65 4.03 -16.67 8.20
N ARG A 66 3.80 -15.89 7.14
CA ARG A 66 4.66 -15.88 5.96
C ARG A 66 6.07 -15.41 6.31
N TRP A 67 6.20 -14.37 7.12
CA TRP A 67 7.51 -13.86 7.53
C TRP A 67 8.30 -14.89 8.33
N LYS A 68 7.63 -15.66 9.19
CA LYS A 68 8.25 -16.81 9.87
C LYS A 68 8.86 -17.80 8.87
N GLN A 69 8.16 -18.15 7.79
CA GLN A 69 8.70 -19.03 6.75
C GLN A 69 9.87 -18.40 5.99
N ALA A 70 9.90 -17.08 5.80
CA ALA A 70 11.02 -16.39 5.16
C ALA A 70 12.30 -16.40 6.02
N LEU A 71 12.18 -16.56 7.34
CA LEU A 71 13.32 -16.62 8.27
C LEU A 71 13.96 -18.02 8.34
N GLU A 72 13.19 -19.10 8.11
CA GLU A 72 13.69 -20.47 8.21
C GLU A 72 14.91 -20.79 7.30
N PRO A 73 14.96 -20.38 6.01
CA PRO A 73 16.07 -20.68 5.10
C PRO A 73 17.41 -20.07 5.52
N ILE A 74 17.38 -18.97 6.28
CA ILE A 74 18.57 -18.23 6.75
C ILE A 74 19.02 -18.66 8.16
N GLY A 75 18.44 -19.76 8.66
CA GLY A 75 18.74 -20.36 9.96
C GLY A 75 18.14 -19.60 11.14
N GLU A 76 17.23 -18.65 10.90
CA GLU A 76 16.60 -17.86 11.97
C GLU A 76 15.21 -18.43 12.28
N LYS A 77 14.86 -18.52 13.56
CA LYS A 77 13.56 -19.03 14.01
C LYS A 77 12.87 -18.00 14.88
N ALA A 78 11.61 -17.74 14.56
CA ALA A 78 10.73 -16.87 15.33
C ALA A 78 9.48 -17.62 15.77
N ARG A 79 8.96 -17.28 16.95
CA ARG A 79 7.65 -17.73 17.42
C ARG A 79 6.58 -17.01 16.61
N SER A 80 5.53 -17.73 16.24
CA SER A 80 4.42 -17.15 15.45
C SER A 80 3.79 -15.95 16.16
N SER A 81 3.60 -16.02 17.49
CA SER A 81 3.04 -14.93 18.29
C SER A 81 3.93 -13.68 18.27
N VAL A 82 5.24 -13.81 18.44
CA VAL A 82 6.18 -12.68 18.40
C VAL A 82 6.25 -12.08 17.00
N SER A 83 6.29 -12.93 15.95
CA SER A 83 6.24 -12.47 14.56
C SER A 83 4.99 -11.64 14.29
N ILE A 84 3.80 -12.19 14.58
CA ILE A 84 2.51 -11.49 14.37
C ILE A 84 2.43 -10.19 15.17
N ASN A 85 2.73 -10.22 16.48
CA ASN A 85 2.64 -9.04 17.33
C ASN A 85 3.64 -7.96 16.90
N SER A 86 4.81 -8.35 16.39
CA SER A 86 5.77 -7.41 15.83
C SER A 86 5.26 -6.75 14.53
N ILE A 87 4.47 -7.46 13.72
CA ILE A 87 3.80 -6.90 12.54
C ILE A 87 2.77 -5.87 12.99
N PHE A 88 1.87 -6.21 13.91
CA PHE A 88 0.88 -5.28 14.46
C PHE A 88 1.53 -3.99 14.98
N LEU A 89 2.57 -4.14 15.81
CA LEU A 89 3.31 -3.01 16.35
C LEU A 89 4.01 -2.19 15.25
N SER A 90 4.55 -2.84 14.22
CA SER A 90 5.24 -2.16 13.12
C SER A 90 4.31 -1.27 12.29
N TYR A 91 3.09 -1.72 12.03
CA TYR A 91 2.11 -0.91 11.30
C TYR A 91 1.69 0.31 12.11
N ALA A 92 1.40 0.14 13.40
CA ALA A 92 1.07 1.26 14.28
C ALA A 92 2.23 2.27 14.41
N LEU A 93 3.47 1.80 14.56
CA LEU A 93 4.64 2.70 14.60
C LEU A 93 4.87 3.46 13.28
N SER A 94 4.52 2.83 12.15
CA SER A 94 4.62 3.48 10.83
C SER A 94 3.61 4.61 10.64
N LEU A 95 2.53 4.67 11.44
CA LEU A 95 1.61 5.79 11.49
C LEU A 95 2.24 7.03 12.14
N VAL A 96 3.07 6.81 13.17
CA VAL A 96 3.71 7.90 13.94
C VAL A 96 4.98 8.36 13.25
N ILE A 97 5.86 7.42 12.89
CA ILE A 97 7.13 7.71 12.22
C ILE A 97 7.13 6.94 10.89
N PRO A 98 6.97 7.63 9.74
CA PRO A 98 6.96 6.99 8.43
C PRO A 98 8.17 6.07 8.24
N ARG A 99 7.91 4.85 7.73
CA ARG A 99 8.92 3.82 7.41
C ARG A 99 9.74 3.26 8.59
N SER A 100 9.45 3.66 9.83
CA SER A 100 10.12 3.12 11.02
C SER A 100 9.71 1.69 11.36
N GLY A 101 8.49 1.27 10.98
CA GLY A 101 7.92 -0.01 11.37
C GLY A 101 8.74 -1.21 10.92
N GLU A 102 9.36 -1.14 9.74
CA GLU A 102 10.17 -2.22 9.21
C GLU A 102 11.38 -2.53 10.11
N PHE A 103 12.02 -1.50 10.64
CA PHE A 103 13.09 -1.65 11.63
C PHE A 103 12.53 -2.10 12.98
N ALA A 104 11.35 -1.60 13.38
CA ALA A 104 10.73 -1.95 14.64
C ALA A 104 10.39 -3.45 14.72
N ARG A 105 9.81 -4.05 13.68
CA ARG A 105 9.53 -5.50 13.69
C ARG A 105 10.79 -6.35 13.83
N CYS A 106 11.88 -5.96 13.15
CA CYS A 106 13.17 -6.65 13.27
C CYS A 106 13.77 -6.49 14.67
N ALA A 107 13.65 -5.31 15.29
CA ALA A 107 14.11 -5.06 16.65
C ALA A 107 13.33 -5.89 17.68
N VAL A 108 12.01 -6.06 17.50
CA VAL A 108 11.17 -6.92 18.34
C VAL A 108 11.63 -8.37 18.23
N LEU A 109 11.80 -8.91 17.02
CA LEU A 109 12.30 -10.28 16.86
C LEU A 109 13.68 -10.47 17.52
N LYS A 110 14.59 -9.51 17.37
CA LYS A 110 15.90 -9.57 18.03
C LYS A 110 15.79 -9.64 19.55
N ARG A 111 14.89 -8.84 20.13
CA ARG A 111 14.73 -8.71 21.59
C ARG A 111 13.95 -9.85 22.23
N TRP A 112 12.98 -10.45 21.54
CA TRP A 112 12.15 -11.53 22.09
C TRP A 112 12.61 -12.93 21.68
N ASP A 113 13.11 -13.11 20.47
CA ASP A 113 13.45 -14.41 19.90
C ASP A 113 14.94 -14.55 19.53
N GLY A 114 15.76 -13.51 19.78
CA GLY A 114 17.21 -13.55 19.52
C GLY A 114 17.61 -13.42 18.05
N VAL A 115 16.62 -13.34 17.14
CA VAL A 115 16.81 -13.32 15.69
C VAL A 115 17.77 -12.22 15.25
N SER A 116 18.74 -12.56 14.39
CA SER A 116 19.71 -11.59 13.87
C SER A 116 19.03 -10.43 13.13
N PHE A 117 19.24 -9.19 13.60
CA PHE A 117 18.61 -8.00 13.02
C PHE A 117 18.96 -7.79 11.54
N PRO A 118 20.25 -7.86 11.11
CA PRO A 118 20.58 -7.72 9.69
C PRO A 118 19.93 -8.80 8.81
N LYS A 119 19.87 -10.04 9.30
CA LYS A 119 19.24 -11.13 8.54
C LYS A 119 17.73 -10.96 8.44
N ALA A 120 17.07 -10.60 9.55
CA ALA A 120 15.64 -10.28 9.55
C ALA A 120 15.35 -9.13 8.59
N LEU A 121 16.14 -8.06 8.63
CA LEU A 121 16.00 -6.93 7.71
C LEU A 121 16.19 -7.34 6.24
N GLY A 122 17.12 -8.24 5.95
CA GLY A 122 17.28 -8.83 4.62
C GLY A 122 16.00 -9.50 4.11
N THR A 123 15.34 -10.31 4.96
CA THR A 123 14.06 -10.93 4.59
C THR A 123 12.94 -9.92 4.37
N VAL A 124 12.94 -8.78 5.07
CA VAL A 124 11.96 -7.70 4.85
C VAL A 124 12.05 -7.16 3.43
N VAL A 125 13.26 -6.91 2.94
CA VAL A 125 13.48 -6.40 1.59
C VAL A 125 12.95 -7.39 0.55
N THR A 126 13.26 -8.68 0.74
CA THR A 126 12.75 -9.76 -0.12
C THR A 126 11.22 -9.82 -0.12
N GLU A 127 10.58 -9.77 1.05
CA GLU A 127 9.12 -9.77 1.14
C GLU A 127 8.51 -8.58 0.38
N ARG A 128 9.12 -7.38 0.48
CA ARG A 128 8.68 -6.19 -0.25
C ARG A 128 8.84 -6.32 -1.75
N ALA A 129 9.92 -6.96 -2.21
CA ALA A 129 10.13 -7.24 -3.62
C ALA A 129 9.02 -8.15 -4.17
N ILE A 130 8.68 -9.23 -3.45
CA ILE A 130 7.61 -10.16 -3.81
C ILE A 130 6.24 -9.44 -3.80
N ASP A 131 5.95 -8.69 -2.75
CA ASP A 131 4.70 -7.93 -2.63
C ASP A 131 4.57 -6.92 -3.79
N SER A 132 5.65 -6.20 -4.14
CA SER A 132 5.67 -5.22 -5.23
C SER A 132 5.47 -5.87 -6.59
N LEU A 133 6.08 -7.05 -6.83
CA LEU A 133 5.88 -7.82 -8.06
C LEU A 133 4.43 -8.23 -8.22
N LEU A 134 3.79 -8.69 -7.15
CA LEU A 134 2.40 -9.12 -7.18
C LEU A 134 1.46 -7.93 -7.42
N VAL A 135 1.70 -6.78 -6.80
CA VAL A 135 0.94 -5.54 -7.09
C VAL A 135 1.10 -5.13 -8.55
N LEU A 136 2.32 -5.17 -9.07
CA LEU A 136 2.59 -4.82 -10.47
C LEU A 136 1.83 -5.74 -11.42
N LEU A 137 1.81 -7.05 -11.13
CA LEU A 137 1.08 -8.04 -11.92
C LEU A 137 -0.44 -7.80 -11.86
N ILE A 138 -1.00 -7.60 -10.66
CA ILE A 138 -2.43 -7.31 -10.48
C ILE A 138 -2.81 -5.98 -11.16
N ALA A 139 -1.97 -4.96 -11.03
CA ALA A 139 -2.16 -3.67 -11.69
C ALA A 139 -2.11 -3.78 -13.22
N GLY A 140 -1.17 -4.56 -13.76
CA GLY A 140 -1.08 -4.83 -15.20
C GLY A 140 -2.33 -5.54 -15.71
N LEU A 141 -2.80 -6.57 -15.01
CA LEU A 141 -4.03 -7.29 -15.38
C LEU A 141 -5.26 -6.38 -15.36
N VAL A 142 -5.45 -5.60 -14.29
CA VAL A 142 -6.61 -4.70 -14.19
C VAL A 142 -6.52 -3.56 -15.19
N PHE A 143 -5.34 -3.01 -15.46
CA PHE A 143 -5.15 -2.01 -16.50
C PHE A 143 -5.61 -2.54 -17.87
N LEU A 144 -5.21 -3.78 -18.23
CA LEU A 144 -5.66 -4.44 -19.46
C LEU A 144 -7.17 -4.65 -19.50
N MET A 145 -7.78 -5.04 -18.37
CA MET A 145 -9.23 -5.24 -18.27
C MET A 145 -10.04 -3.95 -18.33
N GLN A 146 -9.43 -2.81 -17.99
CA GLN A 146 -10.12 -1.51 -17.82
C GLN A 146 -9.82 -0.50 -18.90
N ILE A 147 -9.10 -0.89 -19.96
CA ILE A 147 -8.93 -0.09 -21.18
C ILE A 147 -10.26 0.56 -21.62
N PRO A 148 -11.41 -0.14 -21.66
CA PRO A 148 -12.69 0.46 -22.08
C PRO A 148 -13.19 1.59 -21.16
N VAL A 149 -12.97 1.47 -19.85
CA VAL A 149 -13.39 2.50 -18.88
C VAL A 149 -12.46 3.71 -18.94
N PHE A 150 -11.16 3.50 -19.14
CA PHE A 150 -10.23 4.60 -19.39
C PHE A 150 -10.59 5.35 -20.68
N LEU A 151 -10.95 4.63 -21.74
CA LEU A 151 -11.44 5.26 -22.98
C LEU A 151 -12.72 6.08 -22.75
N ASN A 152 -13.70 5.55 -22.02
CA ASN A 152 -14.92 6.29 -21.67
C ASN A 152 -14.65 7.52 -20.77
N PHE A 153 -13.68 7.42 -19.87
CA PHE A 153 -13.21 8.54 -19.05
C PHE A 153 -12.62 9.65 -19.92
N PHE A 154 -11.76 9.29 -20.87
CA PHE A 154 -11.22 10.23 -21.85
C PHE A 154 -12.36 10.85 -22.67
N ASP A 155 -13.38 10.09 -23.06
CA ASP A 155 -14.54 10.63 -23.77
C ASP A 155 -15.32 11.68 -22.95
N LYS A 156 -15.61 11.40 -21.68
CA LYS A 156 -16.39 12.31 -20.80
C LYS A 156 -15.62 13.55 -20.33
N THR A 157 -14.30 13.47 -20.27
CA THR A 157 -13.43 14.63 -19.95
C THR A 157 -12.99 15.43 -21.18
N GLY A 158 -13.52 15.11 -22.37
CA GLY A 158 -13.24 15.86 -23.60
C GLY A 158 -11.93 15.48 -24.29
N THR A 159 -11.36 14.34 -23.93
CA THR A 159 -10.17 13.72 -24.56
C THR A 159 -10.57 12.49 -25.38
N SER A 160 -11.78 12.44 -25.94
CA SER A 160 -12.21 11.29 -26.74
C SER A 160 -11.25 11.07 -27.92
N MET A 161 -10.75 9.84 -28.08
CA MET A 161 -9.90 9.48 -29.21
C MET A 161 -10.61 9.70 -30.55
N ASP A 162 -11.95 9.62 -30.58
CA ASP A 162 -12.74 9.87 -31.78
C ASP A 162 -12.84 11.37 -32.15
N SER A 163 -12.87 12.29 -31.17
CA SER A 163 -12.76 13.74 -31.46
C SER A 163 -11.33 14.17 -31.82
N ILE A 164 -10.33 13.40 -31.38
CA ILE A 164 -8.92 13.60 -31.73
C ILE A 164 -8.60 13.01 -33.11
N LEU A 165 -9.36 12.06 -33.64
CA LEU A 165 -9.12 11.51 -34.99
C LEU A 165 -10.06 12.09 -36.04
N GLY A 166 -11.28 12.50 -35.67
CA GLY A 166 -12.27 13.04 -36.60
C GLY A 166 -12.09 14.52 -36.99
N ASN A 167 -11.35 15.32 -36.21
CA ASN A 167 -11.21 16.77 -36.41
C ASN A 167 -9.78 17.22 -36.77
N PHE A 168 -8.91 16.33 -37.25
CA PHE A 168 -7.51 16.67 -37.51
C PHE A 168 -7.30 17.21 -38.93
N THR A 169 -6.98 18.50 -39.04
CA THR A 169 -6.42 19.11 -40.25
C THR A 169 -5.00 18.58 -40.51
N ALA A 170 -4.47 18.72 -41.73
CA ALA A 170 -3.11 18.29 -42.09
C ALA A 170 -2.03 18.84 -41.13
N THR A 171 -2.27 20.01 -40.53
CA THR A 171 -1.44 20.63 -39.51
C THR A 171 -1.49 19.89 -38.17
N GLY A 172 -2.64 19.32 -37.79
CA GLY A 172 -2.77 18.47 -36.61
C GLY A 172 -1.94 17.19 -36.72
N TYR A 173 -1.95 16.52 -37.88
CA TYR A 173 -1.12 15.33 -38.08
C TYR A 173 0.37 15.65 -38.00
N LEU A 174 0.78 16.82 -38.51
CA LEU A 174 2.14 17.32 -38.40
C LEU A 174 2.52 17.58 -36.93
N VAL A 175 1.65 18.22 -36.15
CA VAL A 175 1.89 18.50 -34.72
C VAL A 175 1.92 17.21 -33.89
N THR A 176 1.03 16.25 -34.15
CA THR A 176 1.05 14.94 -33.47
C THR A 176 2.27 14.12 -33.86
N ALA A 177 2.74 14.20 -35.11
CA ALA A 177 3.99 13.58 -35.52
C ALA A 177 5.19 14.25 -34.84
N ILE A 178 5.22 15.59 -34.73
CA ILE A 178 6.27 16.34 -34.02
C ILE A 178 6.24 16.03 -32.52
N CYS A 179 5.06 15.97 -31.88
CA CYS A 179 4.92 15.59 -30.47
C CYS A 179 5.24 14.12 -30.25
N GLY A 180 4.88 13.22 -31.16
CA GLY A 180 5.24 11.80 -31.13
C GLY A 180 6.75 11.60 -31.27
N ILE A 181 7.39 12.31 -32.20
CA ILE A 181 8.84 12.35 -32.36
C ILE A 181 9.48 12.99 -31.13
N ALA A 182 8.90 14.04 -30.53
CA ALA A 182 9.40 14.65 -29.30
C ALA A 182 9.25 13.72 -28.09
N VAL A 183 8.18 12.94 -27.97
CA VAL A 183 7.98 11.94 -26.92
C VAL A 183 8.92 10.75 -27.14
N LEU A 184 9.11 10.29 -28.37
CA LEU A 184 10.06 9.23 -28.71
C LEU A 184 11.51 9.71 -28.52
N PHE A 185 11.81 10.98 -28.79
CA PHE A 185 13.10 11.60 -28.54
C PHE A 185 13.33 11.84 -27.05
N LEU A 186 12.33 12.26 -26.29
CA LEU A 186 12.38 12.40 -24.83
C LEU A 186 12.51 11.03 -24.16
N ALA A 187 11.78 10.02 -24.63
CA ALA A 187 11.90 8.63 -24.21
C ALA A 187 13.28 8.06 -24.58
N HIS A 188 13.77 8.33 -25.79
CA HIS A 188 15.11 7.95 -26.22
C HIS A 188 16.19 8.66 -25.39
N MET A 189 16.01 9.93 -25.04
CA MET A 189 16.90 10.69 -24.14
C MET A 189 16.82 10.20 -22.69
N LEU A 190 15.65 9.81 -22.20
CA LEU A 190 15.44 9.17 -20.89
C LEU A 190 16.07 7.78 -20.84
N LEU A 191 15.98 7.01 -21.93
CA LEU A 191 16.60 5.70 -22.11
C LEU A 191 18.14 5.82 -22.30
N LYS A 192 18.63 6.85 -23.01
CA LYS A 192 20.06 7.16 -23.18
C LYS A 192 20.69 7.80 -21.95
N LYS A 193 19.96 8.56 -21.12
CA LYS A 193 20.43 9.06 -19.80
C LYS A 193 20.30 7.96 -18.76
N LEU A 194 21.16 6.95 -18.92
CA LEU A 194 21.33 5.69 -18.18
C LEU A 194 21.58 5.86 -16.66
N ALA A 195 20.64 6.45 -15.94
CA ALA A 195 20.37 6.16 -14.53
C ALA A 195 19.21 5.16 -14.39
N ILE A 196 18.35 5.03 -15.41
CA ILE A 196 17.19 4.12 -15.42
C ILE A 196 17.59 2.68 -15.76
N TYR A 197 18.52 2.43 -16.69
CA TYR A 197 18.96 1.05 -16.99
C TYR A 197 19.58 0.36 -15.77
N ASN A 198 20.49 1.05 -15.06
CA ASN A 198 21.08 0.52 -13.84
C ASN A 198 20.04 0.35 -12.72
N LYS A 199 19.06 1.26 -12.60
CA LYS A 199 17.96 1.11 -11.65
C LYS A 199 17.02 -0.03 -12.01
N VAL A 200 16.61 -0.17 -13.26
CA VAL A 200 15.72 -1.23 -13.74
C VAL A 200 16.41 -2.58 -13.64
N LYS A 201 17.69 -2.67 -14.04
CA LYS A 201 18.51 -3.87 -13.85
C LYS A 201 18.69 -4.21 -12.37
N ALA A 202 18.93 -3.21 -11.51
CA ALA A 202 19.01 -3.42 -10.06
C ALA A 202 17.66 -3.85 -9.46
N THR A 203 16.54 -3.26 -9.91
CA THR A 203 15.19 -3.65 -9.49
C THR A 203 14.88 -5.08 -9.94
N LEU A 204 15.10 -5.42 -11.22
CA LEU A 204 14.91 -6.77 -11.75
C LEU A 204 15.83 -7.79 -11.08
N SER A 205 17.09 -7.43 -10.82
CA SER A 205 18.03 -8.27 -10.08
C SER A 205 17.58 -8.47 -8.63
N GLY A 206 17.08 -7.43 -7.96
CA GLY A 206 16.52 -7.52 -6.61
C GLY A 206 15.24 -8.36 -6.56
N LEU A 207 14.36 -8.23 -7.57
CA LEU A 207 13.18 -9.09 -7.74
C LEU A 207 13.59 -10.55 -7.94
N TRP A 208 14.59 -10.80 -8.80
CA TRP A 208 15.12 -12.14 -9.07
C TRP A 208 15.76 -12.77 -7.83
N GLN A 209 16.54 -12.00 -7.07
CA GLN A 209 17.06 -12.42 -5.76
C GLN A 209 15.92 -12.72 -4.78
N GLY A 210 14.85 -11.93 -4.81
CA GLY A 210 13.64 -12.13 -4.03
C GLY A 210 12.95 -13.48 -4.30
N VAL A 211 12.84 -13.83 -5.59
CA VAL A 211 12.30 -15.12 -6.02
C VAL A 211 13.26 -16.26 -5.68
N ILE A 212 14.56 -16.10 -5.90
CA ILE A 212 15.57 -17.12 -5.58
C ILE A 212 15.61 -17.43 -4.07
N SER A 213 15.42 -16.45 -3.20
CA SER A 213 15.43 -16.72 -1.76
C SER A 213 14.27 -17.60 -1.30
N LEU A 214 13.21 -17.74 -2.10
CA LEU A 214 12.12 -18.68 -1.83
C LEU A 214 12.55 -20.15 -2.02
N LYS A 215 13.65 -20.41 -2.73
CA LYS A 215 14.14 -21.78 -3.00
C LYS A 215 14.46 -22.56 -1.73
N GLY A 216 14.78 -21.88 -0.62
CA GLY A 216 15.05 -22.52 0.66
C GLY A 216 13.83 -22.62 1.59
N VAL A 217 12.67 -22.07 1.21
CA VAL A 217 11.47 -22.10 2.04
C VAL A 217 10.88 -23.51 2.03
N ARG A 218 10.69 -24.08 3.22
CA ARG A 218 10.27 -25.47 3.40
C ARG A 218 8.93 -25.80 2.73
N ASN A 219 8.00 -24.85 2.68
CA ASN A 219 6.67 -25.04 2.10
C ASN A 219 6.29 -23.87 1.18
N VAL A 220 6.81 -23.89 -0.06
CA VAL A 220 6.54 -22.88 -1.07
C VAL A 220 5.04 -22.73 -1.38
N PRO A 221 4.23 -23.80 -1.53
CA PRO A 221 2.78 -23.66 -1.73
C PRO A 221 2.10 -22.86 -0.62
N LEU A 222 2.45 -23.11 0.64
CA LEU A 222 1.89 -22.38 1.77
C LEU A 222 2.35 -20.91 1.80
N TYR A 223 3.59 -20.63 1.41
CA TYR A 223 4.10 -19.27 1.26
C TYR A 223 3.31 -18.48 0.20
N ILE A 224 3.01 -19.12 -0.94
CA ILE A 224 2.19 -18.53 -2.01
C ILE A 224 0.75 -18.33 -1.52
N ALA A 225 0.17 -19.32 -0.84
CA ALA A 225 -1.17 -19.22 -0.27
C ALA A 225 -1.28 -18.05 0.72
N PHE A 226 -0.29 -17.85 1.59
CA PHE A 226 -0.26 -16.66 2.45
C PHE A 226 -0.09 -15.37 1.66
N THR A 227 0.76 -15.34 0.63
CA THR A 227 0.95 -14.15 -0.20
C THR A 227 -0.35 -13.74 -0.89
N LEU A 228 -1.06 -14.68 -1.53
CA LEU A 228 -2.37 -14.43 -2.13
C LEU A 228 -3.43 -14.08 -1.08
N GLY A 229 -3.42 -14.78 0.06
CA GLY A 229 -4.33 -14.53 1.17
C GLY A 229 -4.19 -13.12 1.76
N ILE A 230 -2.97 -12.57 1.82
CA ILE A 230 -2.72 -11.19 2.26
C ILE A 230 -3.44 -10.20 1.33
N TRP A 231 -3.23 -10.33 0.02
CA TRP A 231 -3.80 -9.39 -0.96
C TRP A 231 -5.31 -9.54 -1.10
N LEU A 232 -5.81 -10.78 -1.11
CA LEU A 232 -7.25 -11.05 -1.09
C LEU A 232 -7.90 -10.46 0.17
N SER A 233 -7.27 -10.61 1.33
CA SER A 233 -7.78 -10.05 2.58
C SER A 233 -7.77 -8.52 2.55
N TYR A 234 -6.71 -7.87 2.05
CA TYR A 234 -6.71 -6.42 1.88
C TYR A 234 -7.79 -5.94 0.91
N PHE A 235 -7.97 -6.65 -0.20
CA PHE A 235 -9.00 -6.34 -1.17
C PHE A 235 -10.40 -6.48 -0.57
N LEU A 236 -10.69 -7.58 0.12
CA LEU A 236 -11.99 -7.79 0.78
C LEU A 236 -12.23 -6.79 1.92
N HIS A 237 -11.20 -6.51 2.72
CA HIS A 237 -11.27 -5.49 3.76
C HIS A 237 -11.66 -4.12 3.20
N TYR A 238 -11.15 -3.78 2.02
CA TYR A 238 -11.49 -2.54 1.33
C TYR A 238 -12.84 -2.62 0.61
N TYR A 239 -13.09 -3.65 -0.20
CA TYR A 239 -14.30 -3.78 -1.03
C TYR A 239 -15.58 -3.83 -0.21
N LEU A 240 -15.57 -4.52 0.95
CA LEU A 240 -16.72 -4.56 1.84
C LEU A 240 -17.10 -3.17 2.39
N THR A 241 -16.17 -2.22 2.41
CA THR A 241 -16.49 -0.85 2.87
C THR A 241 -17.43 -0.11 1.91
N PHE A 242 -17.51 -0.51 0.63
CA PHE A 242 -18.48 0.05 -0.31
C PHE A 242 -19.93 -0.23 0.13
N GLN A 243 -20.16 -1.34 0.82
CA GLN A 243 -21.47 -1.69 1.36
C GLN A 243 -21.84 -0.89 2.62
N CYS A 244 -20.91 -0.10 3.16
CA CYS A 244 -21.18 0.74 4.33
C CYS A 244 -22.05 1.96 4.01
N PHE A 245 -22.11 2.39 2.74
CA PHE A 245 -22.84 3.59 2.34
C PHE A 245 -23.74 3.27 1.16
N GLU A 246 -24.97 3.79 1.19
CA GLU A 246 -25.93 3.64 0.08
C GLU A 246 -25.39 4.22 -1.23
N SER A 247 -24.66 5.33 -1.15
CA SER A 247 -24.01 5.95 -2.30
C SER A 247 -22.95 5.06 -2.96
N THR A 248 -22.36 4.10 -2.26
CA THR A 248 -21.30 3.23 -2.82
C THR A 248 -21.68 1.75 -2.94
N SER A 249 -22.81 1.32 -2.36
CA SER A 249 -23.19 -0.10 -2.28
C SER A 249 -23.46 -0.74 -3.64
N HIS A 250 -23.87 0.06 -4.62
CA HIS A 250 -24.12 -0.37 -6.01
C HIS A 250 -22.83 -0.55 -6.84
N LEU A 251 -21.67 -0.14 -6.32
CA LEU A 251 -20.40 -0.27 -7.03
C LEU A 251 -19.96 -1.74 -7.12
N ASN A 252 -19.68 -2.17 -8.33
CA ASN A 252 -19.31 -3.55 -8.60
C ASN A 252 -17.85 -3.87 -8.24
N LEU A 253 -17.51 -5.17 -8.30
CA LEU A 253 -16.17 -5.69 -8.02
C LEU A 253 -15.07 -5.03 -8.85
N MET A 254 -15.37 -4.68 -10.11
CA MET A 254 -14.41 -4.06 -11.01
C MET A 254 -14.04 -2.64 -10.56
N CYS A 255 -15.01 -1.84 -10.12
CA CYS A 255 -14.76 -0.55 -9.48
C CYS A 255 -13.90 -0.73 -8.21
N GLY A 256 -14.23 -1.73 -7.40
CA GLY A 256 -13.44 -2.11 -6.22
C GLY A 256 -11.97 -2.41 -6.57
N LEU A 257 -11.72 -3.21 -7.60
CA LEU A 257 -10.37 -3.60 -8.02
C LEU A 257 -9.56 -2.40 -8.51
N VAL A 258 -10.14 -1.55 -9.37
CA VAL A 258 -9.45 -0.37 -9.90
C VAL A 258 -9.10 0.61 -8.78
N THR A 259 -10.08 0.96 -7.96
CA THR A 259 -9.88 1.90 -6.84
C THR A 259 -8.87 1.35 -5.83
N PHE A 260 -8.88 0.03 -5.57
CA PHE A 260 -7.91 -0.65 -4.72
C PHE A 260 -6.48 -0.57 -5.25
N ILE A 261 -6.27 -0.80 -6.55
CA ILE A 261 -4.94 -0.71 -7.18
C ILE A 261 -4.45 0.74 -7.21
N VAL A 262 -5.29 1.66 -7.66
CA VAL A 262 -4.97 3.09 -7.72
C VAL A 262 -4.62 3.61 -6.32
N GLY A 263 -5.39 3.23 -5.31
CA GLY A 263 -5.08 3.49 -3.90
C GLY A 263 -3.76 2.86 -3.46
N SER A 264 -3.50 1.60 -3.82
CA SER A 264 -2.25 0.90 -3.47
C SER A 264 -1.01 1.59 -4.06
N ILE A 265 -1.11 2.12 -5.28
CA ILE A 265 -0.05 2.91 -5.92
C ILE A 265 0.11 4.26 -5.21
N ALA A 266 -0.99 4.92 -4.84
CA ALA A 266 -0.95 6.21 -4.16
C ALA A 266 -0.21 6.15 -2.80
N VAL A 267 -0.29 5.03 -2.08
CA VAL A 267 0.40 4.79 -0.80
C VAL A 267 1.93 4.68 -0.96
N ILE A 268 2.46 4.52 -2.18
CA ILE A 268 3.91 4.56 -2.44
C ILE A 268 4.49 5.94 -2.10
N VAL A 269 3.69 7.01 -2.25
CA VAL A 269 4.07 8.35 -1.84
C VAL A 269 4.28 8.34 -0.32
N PRO A 270 5.46 8.77 0.18
CA PRO A 270 5.82 8.62 1.59
C PRO A 270 5.03 9.60 2.46
N THR A 271 3.79 9.26 2.76
CA THR A 271 2.92 9.96 3.70
C THR A 271 2.52 8.97 4.80
N PRO A 272 2.29 9.42 6.05
CA PRO A 272 1.84 8.53 7.11
C PRO A 272 0.57 7.78 6.68
N ASN A 273 0.62 6.45 6.66
CA ASN A 273 -0.48 5.58 6.19
C ASN A 273 -1.05 5.91 4.80
N GLY A 274 -0.29 6.57 3.92
CA GLY A 274 -0.79 7.02 2.61
C GLY A 274 -1.78 8.19 2.66
N ALA A 275 -1.95 8.84 3.83
CA ALA A 275 -2.92 9.92 4.02
C ALA A 275 -2.62 11.11 3.10
N GLY A 276 -3.66 11.62 2.43
CA GLY A 276 -3.55 12.60 1.34
C GLY A 276 -3.59 11.92 -0.03
N PRO A 277 -2.47 11.35 -0.55
CA PRO A 277 -2.44 10.70 -1.85
C PRO A 277 -3.49 9.61 -2.02
N TRP A 278 -3.68 8.74 -1.02
CA TRP A 278 -4.71 7.70 -1.07
C TRP A 278 -6.12 8.28 -1.13
N HIS A 279 -6.42 9.27 -0.28
CA HIS A 279 -7.72 9.95 -0.27
C HIS A 279 -8.01 10.57 -1.64
N PHE A 280 -7.03 11.28 -2.20
CA PHE A 280 -7.18 11.94 -3.50
C PHE A 280 -7.45 10.93 -4.61
N ALA A 281 -6.65 9.86 -4.66
CA ALA A 281 -6.73 8.85 -5.69
C ALA A 281 -8.07 8.10 -5.64
N VAL A 282 -8.49 7.66 -4.44
CA VAL A 282 -9.76 6.93 -4.28
C VAL A 282 -10.96 7.85 -4.49
N LYS A 283 -10.97 9.07 -3.93
CA LYS A 283 -12.04 10.06 -4.17
C LYS A 283 -12.22 10.31 -5.66
N THR A 284 -11.13 10.55 -6.37
CA THR A 284 -11.17 10.83 -7.81
C THR A 284 -11.79 9.66 -8.55
N MET A 285 -11.32 8.44 -8.29
CA MET A 285 -11.89 7.24 -8.92
C MET A 285 -13.38 7.09 -8.62
N LEU A 286 -13.84 7.27 -7.38
CA LEU A 286 -15.26 7.17 -7.04
C LEU A 286 -16.10 8.21 -7.81
N ILE A 287 -15.61 9.44 -7.96
CA ILE A 287 -16.28 10.47 -8.78
C ILE A 287 -16.38 10.02 -10.25
N LEU A 288 -15.34 9.36 -10.80
CA LEU A 288 -15.39 8.82 -12.16
C LEU A 288 -16.42 7.71 -12.34
N TYR A 289 -16.66 6.94 -11.27
CA TYR A 289 -17.71 5.94 -11.21
C TYR A 289 -19.10 6.53 -10.88
N GLY A 290 -19.24 7.87 -10.84
CA GLY A 290 -20.52 8.56 -10.70
C GLY A 290 -20.92 8.90 -9.26
N ILE A 291 -20.02 8.72 -8.29
CA ILE A 291 -20.30 9.09 -6.89
C ILE A 291 -20.21 10.60 -6.73
N GLN A 292 -21.18 11.19 -6.03
CA GLN A 292 -21.16 12.63 -5.75
C GLN A 292 -19.93 13.01 -4.93
N GLN A 293 -19.41 14.21 -5.15
CA GLN A 293 -18.16 14.66 -4.54
C GLN A 293 -18.16 14.59 -3.01
N ASN A 294 -19.27 14.98 -2.37
CA ASN A 294 -19.38 14.94 -0.91
C ASN A 294 -19.45 13.51 -0.37
N ASP A 295 -20.20 12.62 -1.02
CA ASP A 295 -20.27 11.20 -0.65
C ASP A 295 -18.91 10.52 -0.78
N ALA A 296 -18.18 10.80 -1.87
CA ALA A 296 -16.82 10.31 -2.06
C ALA A 296 -15.87 10.82 -0.98
N LEU A 297 -16.02 12.08 -0.53
CA LEU A 297 -15.24 12.66 0.58
C LEU A 297 -15.57 12.00 1.92
N TYR A 298 -16.86 11.78 2.24
CA TYR A 298 -17.27 11.05 3.44
C TYR A 298 -16.71 9.63 3.44
N PHE A 299 -16.85 8.92 2.32
CA PHE A 299 -16.33 7.57 2.15
C PHE A 299 -14.84 7.51 2.46
N VAL A 300 -13.99 8.28 1.76
CA VAL A 300 -12.54 8.18 1.95
C VAL A 300 -12.10 8.65 3.33
N LEU A 301 -12.77 9.65 3.92
CA LEU A 301 -12.46 10.13 5.26
C LEU A 301 -12.77 9.09 6.32
N ILE A 302 -14.01 8.59 6.33
CA ILE A 302 -14.50 7.67 7.35
C ILE A 302 -13.80 6.32 7.25
N VAL A 303 -13.74 5.73 6.04
CA VAL A 303 -13.12 4.42 5.85
C VAL A 303 -11.65 4.45 6.25
N HIS A 304 -10.89 5.44 5.80
CA HIS A 304 -9.48 5.56 6.18
C HIS A 304 -9.30 5.77 7.68
N SER A 305 -10.14 6.59 8.30
CA SER A 305 -10.07 6.86 9.75
C SER A 305 -10.35 5.61 10.58
N VAL A 306 -11.42 4.87 10.25
CA VAL A 306 -11.81 3.65 10.97
C VAL A 306 -10.79 2.52 10.77
N GLN A 307 -10.28 2.35 9.55
CA GLN A 307 -9.22 1.37 9.28
C GLN A 307 -7.90 1.75 9.95
N THR A 308 -7.56 3.05 10.00
CA THR A 308 -6.40 3.54 10.76
C THR A 308 -6.56 3.27 12.25
N LEU A 309 -7.77 3.47 12.80
CA LEU A 309 -8.07 3.12 14.19
C LEU A 309 -7.89 1.62 14.45
N LEU A 310 -8.35 0.76 13.55
CA LEU A 310 -8.11 -0.69 13.63
C LEU A 310 -6.60 -1.00 13.70
N VAL A 311 -5.78 -0.35 12.88
CA VAL A 311 -4.31 -0.52 12.91
C VAL A 311 -3.73 -0.09 14.27
N ILE A 312 -4.20 1.02 14.84
CA ILE A 312 -3.77 1.48 16.16
C ILE A 312 -4.14 0.46 17.24
N LEU A 313 -5.39 -0.03 17.24
CA LEU A 313 -5.87 -1.02 18.21
C LEU A 313 -5.08 -2.32 18.13
N LEU A 314 -4.79 -2.80 16.91
CA LEU A 314 -3.93 -3.97 16.72
C LEU A 314 -2.50 -3.71 17.23
N GLY A 315 -1.95 -2.52 17.00
CA GLY A 315 -0.64 -2.14 17.54
C GLY A 315 -0.58 -2.14 19.06
N ILE A 316 -1.61 -1.59 19.71
CA ILE A 316 -1.75 -1.61 21.18
C ILE A 316 -1.85 -3.05 21.67
N TYR A 317 -2.71 -3.87 21.04
CA TYR A 317 -2.81 -5.29 21.34
C TYR A 317 -1.46 -6.01 21.21
N GLY A 318 -0.75 -5.80 20.10
CA GLY A 318 0.55 -6.40 19.83
C GLY A 318 1.59 -6.00 20.88
N TRP A 319 1.59 -4.73 21.30
CA TRP A 319 2.47 -4.23 22.35
C TRP A 319 2.18 -4.87 23.71
N ILE A 320 0.91 -4.92 24.12
CA ILE A 320 0.47 -5.56 25.36
C ILE A 320 0.84 -7.06 25.34
N ALA A 321 0.51 -7.75 24.25
CA ALA A 321 0.82 -9.18 24.10
C ALA A 321 2.33 -9.46 24.16
N LEU A 322 3.17 -8.58 23.60
CA LEU A 322 4.63 -8.68 23.71
C LEU A 322 5.13 -8.43 25.14
N ALA A 323 4.50 -7.52 25.89
CA ALA A 323 4.86 -7.26 27.29
C ALA A 323 4.67 -8.50 28.17
N PHE A 324 3.63 -9.30 27.92
CA PHE A 324 3.39 -10.58 28.61
C PHE A 324 4.15 -11.77 28.02
N THR A 325 4.78 -11.61 26.85
CA THR A 325 5.54 -12.69 26.21
C THR A 325 6.95 -12.77 26.80
N LYS A 326 7.31 -13.94 27.39
CA LYS A 326 8.67 -14.20 27.87
C LYS A 326 9.69 -14.08 26.74
N LYS A 327 10.79 -13.38 27.01
CA LYS A 327 11.94 -13.28 26.10
C LYS A 327 12.74 -14.58 26.14
N HIS A 328 13.27 -15.01 25.00
CA HIS A 328 14.19 -16.13 24.97
C HIS A 328 15.48 -15.73 25.71
N ASN A 329 15.94 -16.53 26.68
CA ASN A 329 17.19 -16.28 27.39
C ASN A 329 18.36 -16.55 26.43
N ILE A 330 18.87 -15.49 25.80
CA ILE A 330 20.01 -15.52 24.87
C ILE A 330 21.32 -15.96 25.57
N GLN A 331 21.34 -16.04 26.91
CA GLN A 331 22.52 -16.42 27.70
C GLN A 331 22.90 -17.91 27.67
N LYS A 332 22.03 -18.85 27.25
CA LYS A 332 22.36 -20.30 27.28
C LYS A 332 22.94 -20.91 25.99
N GLN A 333 23.11 -20.12 24.93
CA GLN A 333 23.64 -20.62 23.64
C GLN A 333 25.09 -20.21 23.33
N LYS A 334 25.77 -19.54 24.26
CA LYS A 334 27.21 -19.23 24.15
C LYS A 334 28.12 -20.15 24.98
N GLU A 335 27.54 -21.13 25.69
CA GLU A 335 28.28 -22.05 26.58
C GLU A 335 28.30 -23.51 26.09
N HIS A 336 27.88 -23.77 24.85
CA HIS A 336 28.01 -25.09 24.22
C HIS A 336 28.61 -24.99 22.83
#